data_AF-A0A2S9FHX8-F1
#
_entry.id   AF-A0A2S9FHX8-F1
#
_cell.length_a   1.000
_cell.length_b   1.000
_cell.length_c   1.000
_cell.angle_alpha   90.00
_cell.angle_beta   90.00
_cell.angle_gamma   90.00
#
_symmetry.space_group_name_H-M   'P 1'
#
loop_
_entity.id
_entity.type
_entity.pdbx_description
1 polymer ?
#
loop_
_entity_poly.entity_id
_entity_poly.type
_entity_poly.pdbx_seq_one_letter_code
_entity_poly.pdbx_strand_id
1 'polypeptide(L)' 'HDIPQLLSMYKAGRLNLDDMVTRQYKLEQINDGYKDMLEGRNIRGVIRYTDADR' A
#
# COMPACT_ATOMS: atom_id res chain seq x y z
N HIS A 1 -13.62 9.61 -11.72
CA HIS A 1 -14.81 8.76 -11.49
C HIS A 1 -14.41 7.28 -11.45
N ASP A 2 -13.20 6.96 -10.96
CA ASP A 2 -12.45 5.81 -11.53
C ASP A 2 -12.18 4.71 -10.49
N ILE A 3 -12.30 5.06 -9.21
CA ILE A 3 -12.18 4.14 -8.07
C ILE A 3 -13.18 2.97 -8.14
N PRO A 4 -14.47 3.15 -8.51
CA PRO A 4 -15.43 2.04 -8.59
C PRO A 4 -15.05 0.99 -9.64
N GLN A 5 -14.49 1.43 -10.77
CA GLN A 5 -14.09 0.55 -11.87
C GLN A 5 -12.80 -0.22 -11.54
N LEU A 6 -11.83 0.43 -10.90
CA LEU A 6 -10.63 -0.23 -10.40
C LEU A 6 -10.97 -1.29 -9.33
N LEU A 7 -11.93 -0.98 -8.45
CA LEU A 7 -12.40 -1.92 -7.43
C LEU A 7 -13.10 -3.13 -8.03
N SER A 8 -13.90 -2.95 -9.10
CA SER A 8 -14.55 -4.08 -9.78
C SER A 8 -13.53 -4.97 -10.49
N MET A 9 -12.47 -4.40 -11.07
CA MET A 9 -11.36 -5.17 -11.67
C MET A 9 -10.54 -5.94 -10.63
N TYR A 10 -10.28 -5.36 -9.45
CA TYR A 10 -9.65 -6.05 -8.33
C TYR A 10 -10.50 -7.22 -7.84
N LYS A 11 -11.80 -6.99 -7.60
CA LYS A 11 -12.74 -8.04 -7.17
C LYS A 11 -12.92 -9.16 -8.20
N ALA A 12 -12.78 -8.85 -9.49
CA ALA A 12 -12.82 -9.83 -10.57
C ALA A 12 -11.50 -10.61 -10.75
N GLY A 13 -10.49 -10.39 -9.90
CA GLY A 13 -9.16 -11.03 -9.99
C GLY A 13 -8.34 -10.57 -11.19
N ARG A 14 -8.74 -9.48 -11.87
CA ARG A 14 -8.07 -8.94 -13.06
C ARG A 14 -7.05 -7.84 -12.74
N LEU A 15 -7.01 -7.39 -11.49
CA LEU A 15 -6.05 -6.41 -11.01
C LEU A 15 -5.35 -6.99 -9.79
N ASN A 16 -4.07 -7.33 -9.93
CA ASN A 16 -3.30 -7.93 -8.83
C ASN A 16 -2.67 -6.80 -7.99
N LEU A 17 -3.49 -6.15 -7.17
CA LEU A 17 -3.04 -5.06 -6.31
C LEU A 17 -2.18 -5.57 -5.14
N ASP A 18 -2.38 -6.81 -4.72
CA ASP A 18 -1.69 -7.40 -3.57
C ASP A 18 -0.21 -7.64 -3.90
N ASP A 19 0.11 -8.11 -5.12
CA ASP A 19 1.50 -8.28 -5.57
C ASP A 19 2.23 -6.96 -5.82
N MET A 20 1.52 -5.84 -5.95
CA MET A 20 2.14 -4.51 -6.05
C MET A 20 2.60 -3.96 -4.71
N VAL A 21 2.08 -4.47 -3.58
CA VAL A 21 2.46 -4.02 -2.24
C VAL A 21 3.74 -4.74 -1.82
N THR A 22 4.87 -4.12 -2.10
CA THR A 22 6.19 -4.72 -1.80
C THR A 22 6.57 -4.63 -0.33
N ARG A 23 5.96 -3.71 0.45
CA ARG A 23 6.32 -3.50 1.86
C ARG A 23 5.18 -2.88 2.66
N GLN A 24 4.97 -3.38 3.87
CA GLN A 24 4.00 -2.85 4.82
C GLN A 24 4.74 -2.24 6.02
N TYR A 25 4.25 -1.10 6.49
CA TYR A 25 4.80 -0.39 7.65
C TYR A 25 3.68 -0.12 8.66
N LYS A 26 4.03 -0.06 9.93
CA LYS A 26 3.16 0.53 10.96
C LYS A 26 3.17 2.05 10.88
N LEU A 27 2.22 2.73 11.55
CA LEU A 27 2.19 4.20 11.57
C LEU A 27 3.48 4.81 12.16
N GLU A 28 4.01 4.19 13.21
CA GLU A 28 5.28 4.59 13.84
C GLU A 28 6.49 4.56 12.88
N GLN A 29 6.42 3.74 11.83
CA GLN A 29 7.49 3.53 10.84
C GLN A 29 7.32 4.41 9.59
N ILE A 30 6.49 5.46 9.65
CA ILE A 30 6.21 6.33 8.51
C ILE A 30 7.47 6.96 7.91
N ASN A 31 8.44 7.34 8.76
CA ASN A 31 9.70 7.94 8.31
C ASN A 31 10.57 6.93 7.54
N ASP A 32 10.60 5.68 7.97
CA ASP A 32 11.31 4.60 7.27
C ASP A 32 10.64 4.32 5.92
N GLY A 33 9.30 4.30 5.89
CA GLY A 33 8.54 4.16 4.65
C GLY A 33 8.80 5.29 3.66
N TYR A 34 8.93 6.53 4.14
CA TYR A 34 9.26 7.70 3.32
C TYR A 34 10.68 7.62 2.77
N LYS A 35 11.64 7.20 3.60
CA LYS A 35 13.03 6.97 3.19
C LYS A 35 13.13 5.87 2.13
N ASP A 36 12.43 4.76 2.31
CA ASP A 36 12.42 3.65 1.34
C ASP A 36 11.78 4.06 0.00
N MET A 37 10.78 4.94 0.02
CA MET A 37 10.19 5.54 -1.19
C MET A 37 11.18 6.44 -1.92
N LEU A 38 11.90 7.31 -1.19
CA LEU A 38 12.91 8.20 -1.77
C LEU A 38 14.12 7.46 -2.33
N GLU A 39 14.54 6.38 -1.67
CA GLU A 39 15.68 5.56 -2.10
C GLU A 39 15.31 4.50 -3.15
N GLY A 40 14.04 4.45 -3.59
CA GLY A 40 13.57 3.50 -4.59
C GLY A 40 13.57 2.03 -4.12
N ARG A 41 13.58 1.80 -2.80
CA ARG A 41 13.62 0.46 -2.21
C ARG A 41 12.26 -0.25 -2.22
N ASN A 42 11.16 0.49 -2.39
CA ASN A 42 9.82 -0.07 -2.54
C ASN A 42 9.12 0.43 -3.82
N ILE A 43 8.37 -0.46 -4.47
CA ILE A 43 7.51 -0.10 -5.62
C ILE A 43 6.22 0.53 -5.09
N ARG A 44 5.66 -0.05 -4.01
CA ARG A 44 4.52 0.51 -3.28
C ARG A 44 4.57 0.13 -1.82
N GLY A 45 4.75 1.13 -0.95
CA GLY A 45 4.63 0.99 0.50
C GLY A 45 3.20 1.25 0.96
N VAL A 46 2.71 0.46 1.92
CA VAL A 46 1.40 0.70 2.56
C VAL A 46 1.60 0.85 4.06
N ILE A 47 1.04 1.91 4.64
CA ILE A 47 0.93 2.05 6.09
C ILE A 47 -0.31 1.29 6.55
N ARG A 48 -0.14 0.28 7.40
CA ARG A 48 -1.25 -0.43 8.03
C ARG A 48 -1.61 0.28 9.32
N TYR A 49 -2.80 0.87 9.35
CA TYR A 49 -3.38 1.47 10.54
C TYR A 49 -4.25 0.45 11.27
N THR A 50 -3.97 0.22 12.54
CA THR A 50 -4.65 -0.76 13.39
C THR A 50 -5.13 -0.13 14.70
N ASP A 51 -5.88 -0.88 15.52
CA ASP A 51 -6.32 -0.40 16.84
C ASP A 51 -5.16 -0.03 17.79
N ALA A 52 -3.95 -0.54 17.55
CA ALA A 52 -2.75 -0.16 18.30
C ALA A 52 -2.25 1.26 17.96
N ASP A 53 -2.71 1.83 16.85
CA ASP A 53 -2.37 3.19 16.37
C ASP A 53 -3.48 4.21 16.71
N ARG A 54 -4.49 3.80 17.48
CA ARG A 54 -5.64 4.63 17.88
C ARG A 54 -5.31 5.64 18.97
#